data_AF-B4D6K8-F1
#
_entry.id   AF-B4D6K8-F1
#
_cell.length_a   1.000
_cell.length_b   1.000
_cell.length_c   1.000
_cell.angle_alpha   90.00
_cell.angle_beta   90.00
_cell.angle_gamma   90.00
#
_symmetry.space_group_name_H-M   'P 1'
#
loop_
_entity.id
_entity.type
_entity.pdbx_description
1 polymer ?
#
loop_
_entity_poly.entity_id
_entity_poly.type
_entity_poly.pdbx_seq_one_letter_code
_entity_poly.pdbx_strand_id
1 'polypeptide(L)'
;MNRNLRVVHVLVPLCIAAVLAFGATPPPKAPVNEAAKAAREKLAVFQGRVDARALDIAWPYLDSTDCAVREVARQAIEAQPFENWKQRALEEKKPWASLEALRALIEACPQPQAAALSPHLCEQITTLGIEQMNEPQQLAALQLTRSIFARLGPVSADERTQMLDLWAHFPEPLTGRAKAEVVRLVAFLEKTPTR
;
A
#
# COMPACT_ATOMS: atom_id res chain seq x y z
N MET A 1 12.19 -70.09 -39.51
CA MET A 1 11.69 -71.41 -39.07
C MET A 1 10.76 -71.17 -37.89
N ASN A 2 9.49 -71.56 -38.03
CA ASN A 2 8.45 -71.72 -37.00
C ASN A 2 7.99 -70.47 -36.21
N ARG A 3 6.77 -69.98 -36.49
CA ARG A 3 5.47 -70.43 -35.92
C ARG A 3 5.36 -69.98 -34.46
N ASN A 4 4.51 -69.02 -34.15
CA ASN A 4 3.17 -69.20 -33.56
C ASN A 4 2.93 -67.90 -32.73
N LEU A 5 1.74 -67.38 -32.45
CA LEU A 5 0.43 -67.98 -32.26
C LEU A 5 -0.61 -66.85 -32.40
N ARG A 6 -1.83 -67.25 -32.76
CA ARG A 6 -2.98 -66.41 -33.05
C ARG A 6 -3.56 -65.74 -31.79
N VAL A 7 -4.01 -64.51 -32.03
CA VAL A 7 -5.05 -63.72 -31.36
C VAL A 7 -6.03 -64.56 -30.55
N VAL A 8 -6.07 -64.32 -29.23
CA VAL A 8 -7.16 -64.72 -28.34
C VAL A 8 -7.86 -63.45 -27.90
N HIS A 9 -9.11 -63.30 -28.38
CA HIS A 9 -10.09 -62.34 -27.86
C HIS A 9 -10.32 -62.66 -26.37
N VAL A 10 -9.95 -61.74 -25.48
CA VAL A 10 -10.40 -61.79 -24.09
C VAL A 10 -11.22 -60.54 -23.81
N LEU A 11 -12.47 -60.82 -23.45
CA LEU A 11 -13.47 -59.94 -22.89
C LEU A 11 -12.87 -58.89 -21.94
N VAL A 12 -13.22 -57.64 -22.19
CA VAL A 12 -13.19 -56.56 -21.20
C VAL A 12 -14.36 -56.78 -20.22
N PRO A 13 -14.13 -56.71 -18.91
CA PRO A 13 -15.10 -56.08 -18.05
C PRO A 13 -14.48 -54.97 -17.20
N LEU A 14 -15.16 -53.82 -17.26
CA LEU A 14 -15.23 -52.73 -16.29
C LEU A 14 -14.18 -52.72 -15.17
N CYS A 15 -13.13 -51.90 -15.35
CA CYS A 15 -12.47 -51.26 -14.21
C CYS A 15 -13.23 -49.98 -13.88
N ILE A 16 -13.89 -50.01 -12.73
CA ILE A 16 -14.57 -48.89 -12.08
C ILE A 16 -13.57 -47.74 -11.90
N ALA A 17 -13.94 -46.56 -12.38
CA ALA A 17 -13.19 -45.33 -12.18
C ALA A 17 -13.16 -44.97 -10.69
N ALA A 18 -12.01 -45.10 -10.06
CA ALA A 18 -11.73 -44.45 -8.79
C ALA A 18 -11.40 -42.97 -9.05
N VAL A 19 -12.41 -42.12 -8.99
CA VAL A 19 -12.23 -40.67 -8.87
C VAL A 19 -11.59 -40.42 -7.50
N LEU A 20 -10.28 -40.17 -7.48
CA LEU A 20 -9.62 -39.61 -6.31
C LEU A 20 -10.15 -38.19 -6.11
N ALA A 21 -11.12 -38.05 -5.21
CA ALA A 21 -11.50 -36.76 -4.67
C ALA A 21 -10.30 -36.20 -3.89
N PHE A 22 -9.56 -35.28 -4.52
CA PHE A 22 -8.55 -34.48 -3.84
C PHE A 22 -9.30 -33.49 -2.94
N GLY A 23 -9.63 -33.93 -1.73
CA GLY A 23 -10.11 -33.07 -0.66
C GLY A 23 -8.98 -32.17 -0.19
N ALA A 24 -8.68 -31.11 -0.94
CA ALA A 24 -7.89 -30.01 -0.43
C ALA A 24 -8.71 -29.33 0.67
N THR A 25 -8.38 -29.63 1.93
CA THR A 25 -8.90 -28.84 3.05
C THR A 25 -8.42 -27.40 2.84
N PRO A 26 -9.32 -26.40 2.96
CA PRO A 26 -8.90 -25.01 2.89
C PRO A 26 -7.83 -24.77 3.98
N PRO A 27 -6.78 -24.01 3.69
CA PRO A 27 -5.73 -23.75 4.67
C PRO A 27 -6.35 -23.18 5.95
N PRO A 28 -5.84 -23.58 7.14
CA PRO A 28 -6.36 -23.09 8.40
C PRO A 28 -6.33 -21.55 8.38
N LYS A 29 -7.48 -20.91 8.64
CA LYS A 29 -7.55 -19.45 8.81
C LYS A 29 -6.51 -19.06 9.85
N ALA A 30 -5.59 -18.17 9.48
CA ALA A 30 -4.64 -17.58 10.41
C ALA A 30 -5.38 -17.05 11.66
N PRO A 31 -4.79 -17.13 12.86
CA PRO A 31 -5.45 -16.68 14.08
C PRO A 31 -5.85 -15.20 13.91
N VAL A 32 -7.14 -14.92 14.10
CA VAL A 32 -7.65 -13.56 14.06
C VAL A 32 -7.04 -12.82 15.25
N ASN A 33 -6.30 -11.74 14.97
CA ASN A 33 -5.89 -10.83 16.03
C ASN A 33 -7.14 -10.07 16.50
N GLU A 34 -7.77 -10.54 17.58
CA GLU A 34 -9.01 -9.97 18.12
C GLU A 34 -8.86 -8.49 18.50
N ALA A 35 -7.67 -8.05 18.93
CA ALA A 35 -7.41 -6.63 19.19
C ALA A 35 -7.43 -5.80 17.89
N ALA A 36 -6.81 -6.30 16.81
CA ALA A 36 -6.85 -5.64 15.50
C ALA A 36 -8.27 -5.65 14.90
N LYS A 37 -9.04 -6.72 15.13
CA LYS A 37 -10.45 -6.77 14.73
C LYS A 37 -11.29 -5.74 15.49
N ALA A 38 -11.19 -5.70 16.81
CA ALA A 38 -11.91 -4.72 17.63
C ALA A 38 -11.52 -3.27 17.28
N ALA A 39 -10.24 -3.01 16.98
CA ALA A 39 -9.79 -1.70 16.50
C ALA A 39 -10.45 -1.32 15.16
N ARG A 40 -10.50 -2.25 14.19
CA ARG A 40 -11.17 -2.00 12.90
C ARG A 40 -12.66 -1.73 13.07
N GLU A 41 -13.35 -2.52 13.89
CA GLU A 41 -14.78 -2.31 14.18
C GLU A 41 -15.03 -0.95 14.83
N LYS A 42 -14.19 -0.56 15.80
CA LYS A 42 -14.24 0.74 16.46
C LYS A 42 -14.06 1.90 15.49
N LEU A 43 -13.17 1.77 14.51
CA LEU A 43 -12.85 2.84 13.55
C LEU A 43 -13.84 2.90 12.37
N ALA A 44 -14.41 1.75 11.98
CA ALA A 44 -15.33 1.65 10.86
C ALA A 44 -16.58 2.54 11.00
N VAL A 45 -16.98 2.88 12.23
CA VAL A 45 -18.12 3.79 12.49
C VAL A 45 -17.92 5.20 11.92
N PHE A 46 -16.67 5.61 11.68
CA PHE A 46 -16.31 6.92 11.15
C PHE A 46 -16.11 6.92 9.63
N GLN A 47 -16.10 5.76 8.97
CA GLN A 47 -15.92 5.69 7.52
C GLN A 47 -17.08 6.38 6.79
N GLY A 48 -16.76 7.32 5.90
CA GLY A 48 -17.74 8.07 5.12
C GLY A 48 -18.66 8.98 5.94
N ARG A 49 -18.32 9.25 7.21
CA ARG A 49 -19.11 10.09 8.11
C ARG A 49 -18.23 11.13 8.80
N VAL A 50 -18.71 12.37 8.83
CA VAL A 50 -18.08 13.41 9.63
C VAL A 50 -18.46 13.24 11.10
N ASP A 51 -17.48 13.11 11.98
CA ASP A 51 -17.66 13.04 13.44
C ASP A 51 -16.50 13.80 14.11
N ALA A 52 -16.82 14.73 15.00
CA ALA A 52 -15.83 15.56 15.69
C ALA A 52 -14.78 14.76 16.49
N ARG A 53 -15.10 13.52 16.87
CA ARG A 53 -14.21 12.64 17.64
C ARG A 53 -13.32 11.77 16.74
N ALA A 54 -13.62 11.67 15.44
CA ALA A 54 -12.96 10.74 14.53
C ALA A 54 -11.45 10.96 14.48
N LEU A 55 -11.01 12.23 14.40
CA LEU A 55 -9.59 12.57 14.34
C LEU A 55 -8.83 12.06 15.56
N ASP A 56 -9.30 12.39 16.76
CA ASP A 56 -8.59 12.01 18.00
C ASP A 56 -8.64 10.50 18.27
N ILE A 57 -9.72 9.83 17.85
CA ILE A 57 -9.86 8.39 18.00
C ILE A 57 -9.02 7.64 16.96
N ALA A 58 -8.98 8.09 15.70
CA ALA A 58 -8.33 7.38 14.60
C ALA A 58 -6.82 7.62 14.52
N TRP A 59 -6.34 8.82 14.84
CA TRP A 59 -4.93 9.21 14.66
C TRP A 59 -3.93 8.23 15.30
N PRO A 60 -4.12 7.77 16.55
CA PRO A 60 -3.19 6.84 17.18
C PRO A 60 -3.04 5.50 16.44
N TYR A 61 -4.07 5.11 15.68
CA TYR A 61 -4.08 3.86 14.93
C TYR A 61 -3.36 3.96 13.57
N LEU A 62 -2.98 5.15 13.12
CA LEU A 62 -2.14 5.31 11.93
C LEU A 62 -0.74 4.71 12.13
N ASP A 63 -0.26 4.59 13.37
CA ASP A 63 1.04 3.95 13.68
C ASP A 63 0.91 2.46 14.03
N SER A 64 -0.25 1.83 13.76
CA SER A 64 -0.48 0.43 14.07
C SER A 64 0.46 -0.49 13.28
N THR A 65 0.88 -1.59 13.90
CA THR A 65 1.63 -2.66 13.21
C THR A 65 0.77 -3.43 12.21
N ASP A 66 -0.56 -3.42 12.39
CA ASP A 66 -1.52 -4.07 11.50
C ASP A 66 -1.92 -3.13 10.35
N CYS A 67 -1.69 -3.57 9.11
CA CYS A 67 -1.96 -2.74 7.93
C CYS A 67 -3.45 -2.45 7.72
N ALA A 68 -4.34 -3.39 8.07
CA ALA A 68 -5.77 -3.20 7.91
C ALA A 68 -6.31 -2.22 8.97
N VAL A 69 -5.73 -2.20 10.16
CA VAL A 69 -6.04 -1.16 11.17
C VAL A 69 -5.61 0.22 10.67
N ARG A 70 -4.38 0.36 10.13
CA ARG A 70 -3.92 1.63 9.54
C ARG A 70 -4.83 2.11 8.42
N GLU A 71 -5.25 1.21 7.54
CA GLU A 71 -6.11 1.54 6.41
C GLU A 71 -7.47 2.10 6.86
N VAL A 72 -8.12 1.44 7.82
CA VAL A 72 -9.41 1.89 8.36
C VAL A 72 -9.25 3.22 9.12
N ALA A 73 -8.16 3.40 9.86
CA ALA A 73 -7.85 4.65 10.54
C ALA A 73 -7.66 5.82 9.55
N ARG A 74 -6.90 5.60 8.47
CA ARG A 74 -6.69 6.58 7.41
C ARG A 74 -8.02 6.97 6.75
N GLN A 75 -8.85 6.00 6.39
CA GLN A 75 -10.17 6.27 5.80
C GLN A 75 -11.11 7.04 6.74
N ALA A 76 -11.04 6.77 8.06
CA ALA A 76 -11.78 7.53 9.05
C ALA A 76 -11.34 9.01 9.08
N ILE A 77 -10.04 9.28 8.92
CA ILE A 77 -9.49 10.65 8.85
C ILE A 77 -9.86 11.33 7.52
N GLU A 78 -9.74 10.62 6.39
CA GLU A 78 -10.10 11.13 5.05
C GLU A 78 -11.56 11.56 4.95
N ALA A 79 -12.45 10.93 5.72
CA ALA A 79 -13.86 11.29 5.77
C ALA A 79 -14.12 12.62 6.50
N GLN A 80 -13.14 13.18 7.22
CA GLN A 80 -13.28 14.42 7.98
C GLN A 80 -12.94 15.65 7.11
N PRO A 81 -13.49 16.84 7.44
CA PRO A 81 -13.20 18.07 6.70
C PRO A 81 -11.69 18.31 6.59
N PHE A 82 -11.21 18.42 5.36
CA PHE A 82 -9.78 18.42 5.02
C PHE A 82 -8.95 19.43 5.85
N GLU A 83 -9.45 20.65 6.00
CA GLU A 83 -8.75 21.72 6.74
C GLU A 83 -8.53 21.40 8.22
N ASN A 84 -9.38 20.56 8.83
CA ASN A 84 -9.30 20.28 10.27
C ASN A 84 -8.07 19.45 10.66
N TRP A 85 -7.46 18.74 9.70
CA TRP A 85 -6.38 17.80 9.99
C TRP A 85 -5.16 17.95 9.08
N LYS A 86 -5.23 18.81 8.06
CA LYS A 86 -4.15 19.06 7.12
C LYS A 86 -2.82 19.39 7.82
N GLN A 87 -2.85 20.36 8.74
CA GLN A 87 -1.65 20.77 9.48
C GLN A 87 -1.11 19.63 10.36
N ARG A 88 -1.99 18.93 11.07
CA ARG A 88 -1.62 17.79 11.93
C ARG A 88 -0.93 16.67 11.12
N ALA A 89 -1.37 16.42 9.89
CA ALA A 89 -0.75 15.45 9.00
C ALA A 89 0.67 15.85 8.57
N LEU A 90 0.90 17.15 8.31
CA LEU A 90 2.22 17.68 7.95
C LEU A 90 3.20 17.72 9.14
N GLU A 91 2.68 17.78 10.36
CA GLU A 91 3.49 17.84 11.59
C GLU A 91 3.77 16.45 12.20
N GLU A 92 3.12 15.39 11.73
CA GLU A 92 3.27 14.03 12.27
C GLU A 92 4.70 13.49 12.05
N LYS A 93 5.27 12.87 13.09
CA LYS A 93 6.66 12.39 13.11
C LYS A 93 6.79 10.89 13.38
N LYS A 94 5.74 10.23 13.86
CA LYS A 94 5.78 8.77 14.04
C LYS A 94 5.87 8.08 12.68
N PRO A 95 6.69 7.03 12.52
CA PRO A 95 7.06 6.52 11.20
C PRO A 95 5.88 6.06 10.34
N TRP A 96 5.00 5.21 10.85
CA TRP A 96 3.83 4.77 10.08
C TRP A 96 2.76 5.86 10.03
N ALA A 97 2.58 6.60 11.12
CA ALA A 97 1.58 7.65 11.16
C ALA A 97 1.85 8.76 10.14
N SER A 98 3.11 9.19 9.97
CA SER A 98 3.47 10.23 8.99
C SER A 98 3.21 9.76 7.57
N LEU A 99 3.61 8.53 7.22
CA LEU A 99 3.36 7.96 5.89
C LEU A 99 1.86 7.85 5.56
N GLU A 100 1.05 7.35 6.50
CA GLU A 100 -0.40 7.23 6.29
C GLU A 100 -1.11 8.59 6.32
N ALA A 101 -0.67 9.55 7.14
CA ALA A 101 -1.23 10.89 7.20
C ALA A 101 -0.92 11.69 5.91
N LEU A 102 0.31 11.62 5.40
CA LEU A 102 0.67 12.21 4.11
C LEU A 102 -0.08 11.52 2.96
N ARG A 103 -0.30 10.20 3.04
CA ARG A 103 -1.14 9.50 2.06
C ARG A 103 -2.59 9.99 2.13
N ALA A 104 -3.13 10.19 3.34
CA ALA A 104 -4.46 10.76 3.53
C ALA A 104 -4.58 12.13 2.87
N LEU A 105 -3.58 12.99 3.03
CA LEU A 105 -3.55 14.31 2.38
C LEU A 105 -3.71 14.19 0.87
N ILE A 106 -3.01 13.26 0.22
CA ILE A 106 -3.08 13.06 -1.23
C ILE A 106 -4.46 12.57 -1.65
N GLU A 107 -5.02 11.59 -0.94
CA GLU A 107 -6.31 10.95 -1.28
C GLU A 107 -7.50 11.89 -1.07
N ALA A 108 -7.46 12.73 -0.02
CA ALA A 108 -8.54 13.64 0.34
C ALA A 108 -8.35 15.08 -0.18
N CYS A 109 -7.24 15.37 -0.89
CA CYS A 109 -6.95 16.72 -1.36
C CYS A 109 -8.05 17.25 -2.30
N PRO A 110 -8.67 18.39 -2.00
CA PRO A 110 -9.57 19.05 -2.94
C PRO A 110 -8.81 19.49 -4.19
N GLN A 111 -9.40 19.29 -5.39
CA GLN A 111 -8.78 19.65 -6.67
C GLN A 111 -8.19 21.07 -6.72
N PRO A 112 -8.84 22.12 -6.20
CA PRO A 112 -8.27 23.47 -6.20
C PRO A 112 -7.00 23.63 -5.36
N GLN A 113 -6.74 22.72 -4.41
CA GLN A 113 -5.56 22.76 -3.54
C GLN A 113 -4.44 21.81 -4.00
N ALA A 114 -4.70 20.93 -4.95
CA ALA A 114 -3.78 19.86 -5.35
C ALA A 114 -2.42 20.40 -5.82
N ALA A 115 -2.44 21.42 -6.69
CA ALA A 115 -1.23 22.06 -7.20
C ALA A 115 -0.42 22.79 -6.12
N ALA A 116 -1.08 23.30 -5.08
CA ALA A 116 -0.41 23.95 -3.96
C ALA A 116 0.13 22.95 -2.93
N LEU A 117 -0.42 21.73 -2.88
CA LEU A 117 -0.01 20.69 -1.94
C LEU A 117 1.23 19.93 -2.41
N SER A 118 1.39 19.71 -3.73
CA SER A 118 2.50 18.90 -4.26
C SER A 118 3.90 19.36 -3.84
N PRO A 119 4.24 20.67 -3.83
CA PRO A 119 5.59 21.10 -3.45
C PRO A 119 5.88 20.80 -1.97
N HIS A 120 4.91 21.02 -1.09
CA HIS A 120 5.02 20.71 0.33
C HIS A 120 5.23 19.23 0.59
N LEU A 121 4.55 18.34 -0.14
CA LEU A 121 4.74 16.90 0.02
C LEU A 121 6.08 16.41 -0.52
N CYS A 122 6.54 16.95 -1.64
CA CYS A 122 7.90 16.67 -2.15
C CYS A 122 8.96 17.08 -1.13
N GLU A 123 8.83 18.26 -0.53
CA GLU A 123 9.71 18.71 0.55
C GLU A 123 9.63 17.79 1.77
N GLN A 124 8.42 17.48 2.27
CA GLN A 124 8.24 16.61 3.43
C GLN A 124 8.91 15.25 3.28
N ILE A 125 8.80 14.61 2.10
CA ILE A 125 9.42 13.30 1.84
C ILE A 125 10.92 13.31 2.09
N THR A 126 11.62 14.41 1.75
CA THR A 126 13.07 14.53 1.99
C THR A 126 13.44 14.58 3.47
N THR A 127 12.48 14.87 4.35
CA THR A 127 12.69 15.06 5.79
C THR A 127 12.25 13.86 6.65
N LEU A 128 11.64 12.84 6.05
CA LEU A 128 11.05 11.71 6.77
C LEU A 128 12.07 10.75 7.41
N GLY A 129 13.37 10.88 7.10
CA GLY A 129 14.40 9.96 7.61
C GLY A 129 14.19 8.52 7.13
N ILE A 130 13.86 8.35 5.85
CA ILE A 130 13.48 7.06 5.23
C ILE A 130 14.59 6.00 5.40
N GLU A 131 15.84 6.42 5.53
CA GLU A 131 17.00 5.56 5.78
C GLU A 131 16.94 4.84 7.13
N GLN A 132 16.14 5.34 8.07
CA GLN A 132 15.92 4.76 9.40
C GLN A 132 14.68 3.84 9.42
N MET A 133 13.91 3.79 8.33
CA MET A 133 12.68 3.03 8.22
C MET A 133 12.92 1.56 7.84
N ASN A 134 12.01 0.67 8.23
CA ASN A 134 12.02 -0.73 7.79
C ASN A 134 11.51 -0.88 6.34
N GLU A 135 11.76 -2.04 5.72
CA GLU A 135 11.39 -2.27 4.30
C GLU A 135 9.93 -1.96 3.97
N PRO A 136 8.92 -2.39 4.76
CA PRO A 136 7.53 -2.00 4.54
C PRO A 136 7.28 -0.48 4.52
N GLN A 137 7.93 0.26 5.41
CA GLN A 137 7.82 1.72 5.49
C GLN A 137 8.54 2.42 4.32
N GLN A 138 9.71 1.93 3.92
CA GLN A 138 10.42 2.41 2.73
C GLN A 138 9.57 2.21 1.46
N LEU A 139 8.93 1.05 1.32
CA LEU A 139 7.99 0.79 0.23
C LEU A 139 6.79 1.74 0.24
N ALA A 140 6.27 2.06 1.43
CA ALA A 140 5.20 3.03 1.58
C ALA A 140 5.65 4.46 1.19
N ALA A 141 6.88 4.86 1.52
CA ALA A 141 7.45 6.15 1.08
C ALA A 141 7.62 6.25 -0.44
N LEU A 142 8.07 5.17 -1.09
CA LEU A 142 8.12 5.07 -2.56
C LEU A 142 6.74 5.19 -3.19
N GLN A 143 5.75 4.49 -2.63
CA GLN A 143 4.37 4.54 -3.10
C GLN A 143 3.74 5.92 -2.85
N LEU A 144 4.06 6.57 -1.74
CA LEU A 144 3.65 7.94 -1.43
C LEU A 144 4.19 8.90 -2.49
N THR A 145 5.49 8.80 -2.82
CA THR A 145 6.10 9.62 -3.90
C THR A 145 5.37 9.41 -5.22
N ARG A 146 5.13 8.16 -5.64
CA ARG A 146 4.36 7.88 -6.86
C ARG A 146 2.98 8.54 -6.82
N SER A 147 2.32 8.49 -5.67
CA SER A 147 0.94 8.99 -5.51
C SER A 147 0.86 10.51 -5.65
N ILE A 148 1.88 11.25 -5.22
CA ILE A 148 1.97 12.71 -5.43
C ILE A 148 1.86 13.03 -6.92
N PHE A 149 2.71 12.40 -7.73
CA PHE A 149 2.81 12.63 -9.18
C PHE A 149 1.62 12.07 -9.96
N ALA A 150 0.95 11.04 -9.43
CA ALA A 150 -0.20 10.42 -10.07
C ALA A 150 -1.54 11.13 -9.78
N ARG A 151 -1.66 11.87 -8.66
CA ARG A 151 -2.95 12.36 -8.17
C ARG A 151 -3.05 13.87 -7.98
N LEU A 152 -1.95 14.55 -7.67
CA LEU A 152 -1.99 16.00 -7.42
C LEU A 152 -1.88 16.86 -8.68
N GLY A 153 -1.92 16.23 -9.85
CA GLY A 153 -1.76 16.89 -11.14
C GLY A 153 -0.29 17.09 -11.51
N PRO A 154 -0.02 17.82 -12.61
CA PRO A 154 1.34 18.03 -13.10
C PRO A 154 2.21 18.80 -12.09
N VAL A 155 3.30 18.16 -11.70
CA VAL A 155 4.33 18.66 -10.77
C VAL A 155 5.36 19.49 -11.57
N SER A 156 6.10 20.39 -10.95
CA SER A 156 7.11 21.19 -11.67
C SER A 156 8.30 20.35 -12.11
N ALA A 157 9.07 20.85 -13.07
CA ALA A 157 10.33 20.22 -13.48
C ALA A 157 11.33 20.13 -12.31
N ASP A 158 11.33 21.12 -11.43
CA ASP A 158 12.19 21.15 -10.24
C ASP A 158 11.74 20.11 -9.21
N GLU A 159 10.44 20.00 -8.94
CA GLU A 159 9.86 18.98 -8.05
C GLU A 159 10.17 17.57 -8.56
N ARG A 160 10.07 17.34 -9.88
CA ARG A 160 10.44 16.06 -10.50
C ARG A 160 11.93 15.77 -10.35
N THR A 161 12.79 16.74 -10.64
CA THR A 161 14.24 16.61 -10.52
C THR A 161 14.64 16.31 -9.08
N GLN A 162 14.07 17.01 -8.10
CA GLN A 162 14.30 16.78 -6.68
C GLN A 162 13.98 15.32 -6.28
N MET A 163 12.85 14.78 -6.74
CA MET A 163 12.47 13.40 -6.43
C MET A 163 13.31 12.37 -7.17
N LEU A 164 13.72 12.66 -8.42
CA LEU A 164 14.69 11.83 -9.14
C LEU A 164 16.02 11.78 -8.39
N ASP A 165 16.54 12.93 -7.98
CA ASP A 165 17.81 13.03 -7.26
C ASP A 165 17.76 12.28 -5.93
N LEU A 166 16.68 12.47 -5.16
CA LEU A 166 16.46 11.77 -3.89
C LEU A 166 16.51 10.25 -4.07
N TRP A 167 15.72 9.71 -5.00
CA TRP A 167 15.55 8.26 -5.14
C TRP A 167 16.68 7.59 -5.92
N ALA A 168 17.33 8.29 -6.85
CA ALA A 168 18.49 7.77 -7.58
C ALA A 168 19.74 7.68 -6.70
N HIS A 169 19.90 8.60 -5.75
CA HIS A 169 21.05 8.67 -4.84
C HIS A 169 20.71 8.23 -3.41
N PHE A 170 19.57 7.57 -3.23
CA PHE A 170 19.13 7.17 -1.90
C PHE A 170 20.18 6.26 -1.23
N PRO A 171 20.71 6.61 -0.04
CA PRO A 171 21.74 5.83 0.60
C PRO A 171 21.23 4.43 0.99
N GLU A 172 22.09 3.41 0.93
CA GLU A 172 21.78 2.09 1.53
C GLU A 172 21.44 2.32 3.03
N PRO A 173 20.37 1.71 3.61
CA PRO A 173 19.91 0.35 3.34
C PRO A 173 18.49 0.29 2.75
N LEU A 174 18.37 0.29 1.43
CA LEU A 174 17.19 -0.26 0.76
C LEU A 174 17.34 -1.77 0.69
N THR A 175 16.27 -2.51 0.97
CA THR A 175 16.29 -3.99 0.93
C THR A 175 15.52 -4.53 -0.28
N GLY A 176 15.65 -5.83 -0.53
CA GLY A 176 15.19 -6.57 -1.71
C GLY A 176 14.14 -5.89 -2.59
N ARG A 177 12.88 -5.83 -2.12
CA ARG A 177 11.75 -5.31 -2.91
C ARG A 177 11.84 -3.80 -3.11
N ALA A 178 12.32 -3.06 -2.11
CA ALA A 178 12.44 -1.61 -2.19
C ALA A 178 13.42 -1.17 -3.30
N LYS A 179 14.55 -1.88 -3.49
CA LYS A 179 15.47 -1.60 -4.61
C LYS A 179 14.80 -1.72 -5.98
N ALA A 180 13.99 -2.77 -6.18
CA ALA A 180 13.25 -2.95 -7.44
C ALA A 180 12.16 -1.88 -7.65
N GLU A 181 11.50 -1.44 -6.58
CA GLU A 181 10.51 -0.36 -6.66
C GLU A 181 11.12 1.01 -6.93
N VAL A 182 12.35 1.30 -6.47
CA VAL A 182 13.08 2.53 -6.84
C VAL A 182 13.24 2.62 -8.36
N VAL A 183 13.70 1.54 -9.02
CA VAL A 183 13.86 1.52 -10.49
C VAL A 183 12.53 1.82 -11.18
N ARG A 184 11.43 1.23 -10.69
CA ARG A 184 10.08 1.49 -11.23
C ARG A 184 9.59 2.90 -10.94
N LEU A 185 9.96 3.50 -9.81
CA LEU A 185 9.61 4.86 -9.46
C LEU A 185 10.37 5.85 -10.33
N VAL A 186 11.69 5.72 -10.44
CA VAL A 186 12.54 6.59 -11.27
C VAL A 186 12.06 6.60 -12.72
N ALA A 187 11.85 5.41 -13.32
CA ALA A 187 11.36 5.30 -14.70
C ALA A 187 9.95 5.89 -14.90
N PHE A 188 9.12 5.90 -13.85
CA PHE A 188 7.81 6.55 -13.85
C PHE A 188 7.96 8.07 -13.78
N LEU A 189 8.81 8.58 -12.89
CA LEU A 189 9.07 10.01 -12.72
C LEU A 189 9.63 10.63 -14.01
N GLU A 190 10.62 10.01 -14.66
CA GLU A 190 11.20 10.47 -15.93
C GLU A 190 10.16 10.70 -17.03
N LYS A 191 9.11 9.86 -17.06
CA LYS A 191 8.03 9.93 -18.06
C LYS A 191 6.88 10.84 -17.65
N THR A 192 6.84 11.29 -16.40
CA THR A 192 5.73 12.11 -15.90
C THR A 192 5.83 13.52 -16.49
N PRO A 193 4.75 14.04 -17.11
CA PRO A 193 4.73 15.40 -17.63
C PRO A 193 4.78 16.42 -16.50
N THR A 194 5.40 17.55 -16.77
CA THR A 194 5.52 18.67 -15.83
C THR A 194 4.62 19.82 -16.25
N ARG A 195 4.20 20.66 -15.30
CA ARG A 195 3.43 21.89 -15.60
C ARG A 195 4.27 22.97 -16.25
#